data_AF-F7S1E5-F1
#
_entry.id   AF-F7S1E5-F1
#
_cell.length_a   1.000
_cell.length_b   1.000
_cell.length_c   1.000
_cell.angle_alpha   90.00
_cell.angle_beta   90.00
_cell.angle_gamma   90.00
#
_symmetry.space_group_name_H-M   'P 1'
#
loop_
_entity.id
_entity.type
_entity.pdbx_description
1 polymer ?
#
loop_
_entity_poly.entity_id
_entity_poly.type
_entity_poly.pdbx_seq_one_letter_code
_entity_poly.pdbx_strand_id
1 'polypeptide(L)'
;MAEAARIMTICNSCRYCEGLCAVFPAMERHREFSPGTLAHLASLCHGCGACLDDCQFAPPHEFAVNVPRTMAAARRESYAAHAWPRLAGGAFDRGGIVNAAVILLCVTGFLAAIMPALSGAGGPLSAPGAFYRLMSHGAMVAVFGLAALCAALMIAAGIRQFWRAAGPAPHIGPRALAGALHDAMRLRYLDGGGAGCPDAQQAPRDHRRLFHH
;
A
#
# COMPACT_ATOMS: atom_id res chain seq x y z
N MET A 1 -15.92 2.57 2.99
CA MET A 1 -15.77 3.84 2.24
C MET A 1 -16.82 4.90 2.60
N ALA A 2 -18.05 4.57 3.00
CA ALA A 2 -19.10 5.57 3.29
C ALA A 2 -18.68 6.64 4.31
N GLU A 3 -17.99 6.24 5.39
CA GLU A 3 -17.49 7.18 6.39
C GLU A 3 -16.42 8.15 5.84
N ALA A 4 -15.59 7.68 4.91
CA ALA A 4 -14.62 8.54 4.23
C ALA A 4 -15.34 9.58 3.34
N ALA A 5 -16.42 9.18 2.66
CA ALA A 5 -17.26 10.11 1.90
C ALA A 5 -17.89 11.19 2.79
N ARG A 6 -18.44 10.80 3.95
CA ARG A 6 -19.03 11.72 4.93
C ARG A 6 -17.99 12.72 5.43
N ILE A 7 -16.84 12.24 5.88
CA ILE A 7 -15.77 13.10 6.40
C ILE A 7 -15.24 14.03 5.31
N MET A 8 -14.99 13.55 4.09
CA MET A 8 -14.53 14.42 2.99
C MET A 8 -15.57 15.45 2.60
N THR A 9 -16.86 15.14 2.70
CA THR A 9 -17.94 16.12 2.51
C THR A 9 -17.88 17.23 3.56
N ILE A 10 -17.72 16.88 4.84
CA ILE A 10 -17.57 17.87 5.92
C ILE A 10 -16.30 18.70 5.74
N CYS A 11 -15.17 18.04 5.42
CA CYS A 11 -13.89 18.71 5.22
C CYS A 11 -13.94 19.68 4.03
N ASN A 12 -14.60 19.30 2.93
CA ASN A 12 -14.73 20.16 1.76
C ASN A 12 -15.64 21.39 2.00
N SER A 13 -16.55 21.29 2.96
CA SER A 13 -17.35 22.44 3.41
C SER A 13 -16.59 23.36 4.37
N CYS A 14 -15.81 22.79 5.29
CA CYS A 14 -15.11 23.55 6.34
C CYS A 14 -13.79 24.17 5.87
N ARG A 15 -13.02 23.42 5.07
CA ARG A 15 -11.75 23.81 4.45
C ARG A 15 -10.64 24.34 5.38
N TYR A 16 -10.81 24.27 6.70
CA TYR A 16 -9.81 24.75 7.67
C TYR A 16 -8.42 24.10 7.49
N CYS A 17 -8.40 22.83 7.07
CA CYS A 17 -7.17 22.04 6.92
C CYS A 17 -6.54 22.10 5.51
N GLU A 18 -7.03 22.95 4.60
CA GLU A 18 -6.67 22.92 3.16
C GLU A 18 -5.16 23.03 2.87
N GLY A 19 -4.40 23.70 3.73
CA GLY A 19 -2.95 23.87 3.59
C GLY A 19 -2.10 22.78 4.24
N LEU A 20 -2.68 21.84 5.01
CA LEU A 20 -1.91 20.98 5.92
C LEU A 20 -1.25 19.76 5.24
N CYS A 21 -1.82 19.24 4.15
CA CYS A 21 -1.22 18.13 3.41
C CYS A 21 -1.85 17.95 2.02
N ALA A 22 -1.25 17.08 1.21
CA ALA A 22 -1.68 16.83 -0.18
C ALA A 22 -3.11 16.30 -0.34
N VAL A 23 -3.73 15.76 0.72
CA VAL A 23 -5.10 15.24 0.68
C VAL A 23 -6.10 16.34 0.37
N PHE A 24 -5.99 17.51 1.00
CA PHE A 24 -7.03 18.53 0.92
C PHE A 24 -7.03 19.30 -0.42
N PRO A 25 -5.87 19.74 -0.97
CA PRO A 25 -5.83 20.32 -2.31
C PRO A 25 -6.28 19.34 -3.41
N ALA A 26 -6.13 18.03 -3.18
CA ALA A 26 -6.69 17.01 -4.06
C ALA A 26 -8.20 16.89 -3.88
N MET A 27 -8.69 16.84 -2.63
CA MET A 27 -10.11 16.74 -2.27
C MET A 27 -10.93 17.87 -2.89
N GLU A 28 -10.44 19.11 -2.86
CA GLU A 28 -11.14 20.31 -3.37
C GLU A 28 -11.44 20.28 -4.88
N ARG A 29 -10.74 19.43 -5.63
CA ARG A 29 -10.98 19.24 -7.07
C ARG A 29 -12.22 18.40 -7.34
N HIS A 30 -12.81 17.81 -6.30
CA HIS A 30 -13.94 16.91 -6.40
C HIS A 30 -15.18 17.52 -5.75
N ARG A 31 -16.31 17.42 -6.46
CA ARG A 31 -17.64 17.76 -5.92
C ARG A 31 -18.31 16.56 -5.24
N GLU A 32 -17.95 15.36 -5.68
CA GLU A 32 -18.49 14.09 -5.20
C GLU A 32 -17.35 13.14 -4.86
N PHE A 33 -17.55 12.35 -3.81
CA PHE A 33 -16.55 11.43 -3.27
C PHE A 33 -16.90 9.99 -3.61
N SER A 34 -16.72 9.63 -4.89
CA SER A 34 -16.85 8.25 -5.35
C SER A 34 -15.84 7.32 -4.66
N PRO A 35 -16.06 5.98 -4.63
CA PRO A 35 -15.08 5.04 -4.07
C PRO A 35 -13.68 5.16 -4.70
N GLY A 36 -13.60 5.48 -5.99
CA GLY A 36 -12.33 5.69 -6.69
C GLY A 36 -11.63 6.99 -6.28
N THR A 37 -12.39 8.08 -6.15
CA THR A 37 -11.89 9.34 -5.59
C THR A 37 -11.37 9.12 -4.16
N LEU A 38 -12.14 8.43 -3.32
CA LEU A 38 -11.74 8.14 -1.95
C LEU A 38 -10.51 7.23 -1.87
N ALA A 39 -10.39 6.25 -2.77
CA ALA A 39 -9.20 5.43 -2.90
C ALA A 39 -7.96 6.29 -3.25
N HIS A 40 -8.11 7.27 -4.15
CA HIS A 40 -7.05 8.22 -4.47
C HIS A 40 -6.69 9.11 -3.27
N LEU A 41 -7.66 9.75 -2.63
CA LEU A 41 -7.42 10.58 -1.44
C LEU A 41 -6.79 9.78 -0.29
N ALA A 42 -7.26 8.55 -0.07
CA ALA A 42 -6.68 7.65 0.93
C ALA A 42 -5.22 7.32 0.63
N SER A 43 -4.84 7.18 -0.65
CA SER A 43 -3.44 6.94 -1.05
C SER A 43 -2.51 8.12 -0.72
N LEU A 44 -3.03 9.36 -0.72
CA LEU A 44 -2.29 10.58 -0.40
C LEU A 44 -2.15 10.81 1.11
N CYS A 45 -3.07 10.29 1.92
CA CYS A 45 -3.00 10.42 3.36
C CYS A 45 -1.85 9.55 3.89
N HIS A 46 -0.99 10.04 4.78
CA HIS A 46 0.02 9.21 5.46
C HIS A 46 -0.18 9.13 6.97
N GLY A 47 -1.37 9.51 7.45
CA GLY A 47 -1.71 9.51 8.87
C GLY A 47 -0.81 10.45 9.68
N CYS A 48 -0.56 11.67 9.16
CA CYS A 48 0.28 12.64 9.85
C CYS A 48 -0.31 13.09 11.19
N GLY A 49 -1.62 13.25 11.27
CA GLY A 49 -2.30 13.70 12.48
C GLY A 49 -2.55 15.21 12.53
N ALA A 50 -1.79 16.03 11.79
CA ALA A 50 -1.93 17.50 11.81
C ALA A 50 -3.37 17.98 11.61
N CYS A 51 -4.07 17.41 10.62
CA CYS A 51 -5.47 17.77 10.37
C CYS A 51 -6.45 17.31 11.43
N LEU A 52 -6.08 16.35 12.29
CA LEU A 52 -6.90 15.93 13.44
C LEU A 52 -6.69 16.90 14.61
N ASP A 53 -5.44 17.30 14.85
CA ASP A 53 -5.08 18.22 15.92
C ASP A 53 -5.72 19.60 15.73
N ASP A 54 -5.77 20.08 14.48
CA ASP A 54 -6.37 21.38 14.12
C ASP A 54 -7.90 21.32 13.89
N CYS A 55 -8.52 20.14 13.94
CA CYS A 55 -9.90 19.97 13.53
C CYS A 55 -10.90 20.49 14.57
N GLN A 56 -11.72 21.46 14.16
CA GLN A 56 -12.84 21.99 14.96
C GLN A 56 -13.93 20.94 15.25
N PHE A 57 -13.96 19.87 14.46
CA PHE A 57 -14.95 18.80 14.53
C PHE A 57 -14.36 17.46 14.97
N ALA A 58 -13.13 17.45 15.50
CA ALA A 58 -12.53 16.26 16.10
C ALA A 58 -13.36 15.76 17.29
N PRO A 59 -13.30 14.45 17.61
CA PRO A 59 -13.88 13.96 18.86
C PRO A 59 -13.41 14.78 20.07
N PRO A 60 -14.30 15.10 21.02
CA PRO A 60 -15.64 14.54 21.23
C PRO A 60 -16.79 15.27 20.50
N HIS A 61 -16.52 16.19 19.56
CA HIS A 61 -17.57 16.86 18.78
C HIS A 61 -18.51 15.84 18.11
N GLU A 62 -19.80 16.17 17.94
CA GLU A 62 -20.83 15.24 17.43
C GLU A 62 -20.50 14.65 16.04
N PHE A 63 -19.84 15.42 15.18
CA PHE A 63 -19.37 14.96 13.87
C PHE A 63 -18.21 13.97 13.91
N ALA A 64 -17.47 13.93 15.04
CA ALA A 64 -16.40 13.00 15.35
C ALA A 64 -15.39 12.79 14.20
N VAL A 65 -14.96 13.88 13.56
CA VAL A 65 -14.09 13.84 12.37
C VAL A 65 -12.71 13.32 12.74
N ASN A 66 -12.34 12.15 12.20
CA ASN A 66 -11.00 11.59 12.32
C ASN A 66 -10.46 11.14 10.95
N VAL A 67 -9.87 12.09 10.23
CA VAL A 67 -9.32 11.85 8.88
C VAL A 67 -8.23 10.76 8.88
N PRO A 68 -7.22 10.76 9.78
CA PRO A 68 -6.16 9.73 9.77
C PRO A 68 -6.71 8.31 9.91
N ARG A 69 -7.60 8.07 10.88
CA ARG A 69 -8.19 6.75 11.13
C ARG A 69 -9.07 6.31 9.96
N THR A 70 -9.93 7.20 9.48
CA THR A 70 -10.86 6.89 8.39
C THR A 70 -10.13 6.62 7.07
N MET A 71 -9.09 7.41 6.75
CA MET A 71 -8.27 7.18 5.56
C MET A 71 -7.41 5.93 5.66
N ALA A 72 -6.94 5.56 6.85
CA ALA A 72 -6.26 4.27 7.05
C ALA A 72 -7.19 3.08 6.75
N ALA A 73 -8.46 3.14 7.17
CA ALA A 73 -9.45 2.13 6.83
C ALA A 73 -9.78 2.13 5.32
N ALA A 74 -10.03 3.30 4.74
CA ALA A 74 -10.29 3.45 3.31
C ALA A 74 -9.14 2.92 2.44
N ARG A 75 -7.88 3.12 2.85
CA ARG A 75 -6.72 2.58 2.13
C ARG A 75 -6.70 1.05 2.14
N ARG A 76 -6.99 0.41 3.27
CA ARG A 76 -7.09 -1.06 3.35
C ARG A 76 -8.20 -1.59 2.45
N GLU A 77 -9.38 -0.97 2.51
CA GLU A 77 -10.50 -1.31 1.63
C GLU A 77 -10.12 -1.15 0.15
N SER A 78 -9.38 -0.08 -0.20
CA SER A 78 -8.87 0.13 -1.56
C SER A 78 -7.90 -0.96 -2.00
N TYR A 79 -6.98 -1.41 -1.14
CA TYR A 79 -6.05 -2.50 -1.49
C TYR A 79 -6.79 -3.80 -1.79
N ALA A 80 -7.78 -4.16 -0.96
CA ALA A 80 -8.61 -5.33 -1.21
C ALA A 80 -9.42 -5.20 -2.51
N ALA A 81 -9.99 -4.02 -2.78
CA ALA A 81 -10.80 -3.76 -3.97
C ALA A 81 -10.01 -3.81 -5.28
N HIS A 82 -8.73 -3.44 -5.24
CA HIS A 82 -7.85 -3.42 -6.42
C HIS A 82 -6.88 -4.61 -6.49
N ALA A 83 -6.99 -5.57 -5.57
CA ALA A 83 -6.20 -6.80 -5.60
C ALA A 83 -6.48 -7.62 -6.87
N TRP A 84 -5.44 -8.24 -7.41
CA TRP A 84 -5.57 -9.20 -8.51
C TRP A 84 -4.80 -10.49 -8.16
N PRO A 85 -5.39 -11.68 -8.39
CA PRO A 85 -6.76 -11.93 -8.88
C PRO A 85 -7.82 -11.48 -7.86
N ARG A 86 -9.06 -11.16 -8.32
CA ARG A 86 -10.13 -10.62 -7.44
C ARG A 86 -10.43 -11.51 -6.22
N LEU A 87 -10.25 -12.83 -6.36
CA LEU A 87 -10.41 -13.80 -5.27
C LEU A 87 -9.40 -13.61 -4.14
N ALA A 88 -8.24 -12.99 -4.42
CA ALA A 88 -7.24 -12.65 -3.42
C ALA A 88 -7.63 -11.46 -2.53
N GLY A 89 -8.69 -10.70 -2.86
CA GLY A 89 -9.17 -9.59 -2.05
C GLY A 89 -9.53 -10.01 -0.62
N GLY A 90 -10.21 -11.16 -0.46
CA GLY A 90 -10.55 -11.71 0.86
C GLY A 90 -9.35 -12.24 1.66
N ALA A 91 -8.21 -12.44 1.00
CA ALA A 91 -6.96 -12.78 1.68
C ALA A 91 -6.33 -11.54 2.35
N PHE A 92 -6.65 -10.31 1.93
CA PHE A 92 -6.11 -9.10 2.59
C PHE A 92 -6.59 -8.95 4.03
N ASP A 93 -7.87 -9.25 4.30
CA ASP A 93 -8.44 -9.18 5.66
C ASP A 93 -7.81 -10.21 6.60
N ARG A 94 -7.32 -11.34 6.05
CA ARG A 94 -6.65 -12.41 6.78
C ARG A 94 -5.18 -12.55 6.39
N GLY A 95 -4.57 -11.49 5.87
CA GLY A 95 -3.30 -11.56 5.15
C GLY A 95 -2.17 -12.19 5.97
N GLY A 96 -2.10 -11.86 7.25
CA GLY A 96 -1.13 -12.44 8.17
C GLY A 96 -1.27 -13.96 8.32
N ILE A 97 -2.49 -14.47 8.49
CA ILE A 97 -2.76 -15.90 8.67
C ILE A 97 -2.54 -16.65 7.36
N VAL A 98 -3.03 -16.11 6.24
CA VAL A 98 -2.85 -16.72 4.91
C VAL A 98 -1.36 -16.81 4.58
N ASN A 99 -0.61 -15.73 4.76
CA ASN A 99 0.83 -15.72 4.51
C ASN A 99 1.58 -16.69 5.43
N ALA A 100 1.27 -16.70 6.73
CA ALA A 100 1.89 -17.65 7.67
C ALA A 100 1.62 -19.11 7.28
N ALA A 101 0.37 -19.44 6.91
CA ALA A 101 0.00 -20.78 6.46
C ALA A 101 0.71 -21.17 5.16
N VAL A 102 0.79 -20.27 4.18
CA VAL A 102 1.51 -20.50 2.91
C VAL A 102 3.00 -20.70 3.15
N ILE A 103 3.64 -19.85 3.98
CA ILE A 103 5.06 -20.00 4.33
C ILE A 103 5.29 -21.34 5.02
N LEU A 104 4.46 -21.69 6.01
CA LEU A 104 4.56 -22.96 6.73
C LEU A 104 4.42 -24.16 5.77
N LEU A 105 3.44 -24.14 4.86
CA LEU A 105 3.24 -25.18 3.86
C LEU A 105 4.43 -25.29 2.90
N CYS A 106 4.97 -24.16 2.43
CA CYS A 106 6.12 -24.15 1.52
C CYS A 106 7.38 -24.69 2.20
N VAL A 107 7.66 -24.25 3.43
CA VAL A 107 8.84 -24.69 4.19
C VAL A 107 8.72 -26.16 4.56
N THR A 108 7.57 -26.61 5.08
CA THR A 108 7.36 -28.03 5.42
C THR A 108 7.42 -28.92 4.19
N GLY A 109 6.80 -28.51 3.07
CA GLY A 109 6.88 -29.25 1.80
C GLY A 109 8.31 -29.34 1.26
N PHE A 110 9.06 -28.24 1.32
CA PHE A 110 10.47 -28.22 0.92
C PHE A 110 11.33 -29.14 1.79
N LEU A 111 11.20 -29.07 3.11
CA LEU A 111 11.93 -29.93 4.04
C LEU A 111 11.55 -31.41 3.83
N ALA A 112 10.26 -31.73 3.71
CA ALA A 112 9.81 -33.09 3.44
C ALA A 112 10.36 -33.66 2.11
N ALA A 113 10.47 -32.83 1.07
CA ALA A 113 11.06 -33.23 -0.21
C ALA A 113 12.58 -33.46 -0.12
N ILE A 114 13.28 -32.72 0.75
CA ILE A 114 14.75 -32.80 0.90
C ILE A 114 15.19 -33.89 1.89
N MET A 115 14.41 -34.16 2.93
CA MET A 115 14.78 -35.08 4.01
C MET A 115 15.23 -36.48 3.52
N PRO A 116 14.56 -37.15 2.56
CA PRO A 116 15.01 -38.43 2.02
C PRO A 116 16.38 -38.39 1.31
N ALA A 117 16.76 -37.23 0.76
CA ALA A 117 18.05 -37.03 0.10
C ALA A 117 19.19 -36.76 1.10
N LEU A 118 18.86 -36.37 2.35
CA LEU A 118 19.78 -36.12 3.45
C LEU A 118 19.94 -37.32 4.39
N SER A 119 18.96 -38.23 4.46
CA SER A 119 18.99 -39.40 5.34
C SER A 119 19.82 -40.54 4.74
N GLY A 120 21.11 -40.62 5.11
CA GLY A 120 21.98 -41.76 4.83
C GLY A 120 23.45 -41.37 4.70
N ALA A 121 24.35 -42.14 5.33
CA ALA A 121 25.78 -42.07 5.07
C ALA A 121 26.03 -42.58 3.63
N GLY A 122 26.10 -41.66 2.66
CA GLY A 122 26.12 -41.98 1.23
C GLY A 122 24.94 -41.41 0.43
N GLY A 123 24.13 -40.53 1.02
CA GLY A 123 23.08 -39.82 0.31
C GLY A 123 23.61 -39.07 -0.92
N PRO A 124 22.79 -38.88 -1.97
CA PRO A 124 23.19 -38.28 -3.25
C PRO A 124 23.83 -36.88 -3.16
N LEU A 125 23.78 -36.25 -1.98
CA LEU A 125 24.26 -34.90 -1.69
C LEU A 125 25.66 -34.82 -1.05
N SER A 126 26.36 -35.94 -0.81
CA SER A 126 27.68 -35.94 -0.13
C SER A 126 28.86 -35.46 -0.99
N ALA A 127 28.68 -35.21 -2.29
CA ALA A 127 29.75 -34.77 -3.20
C ALA A 127 29.73 -33.24 -3.45
N PRO A 128 30.88 -32.58 -3.69
CA PRO A 128 30.93 -31.18 -4.10
C PRO A 128 30.07 -30.94 -5.35
N GLY A 129 29.20 -29.93 -5.32
CA GLY A 129 28.28 -29.62 -6.42
C GLY A 129 26.96 -30.40 -6.45
N ALA A 130 26.72 -31.30 -5.48
CA ALA A 130 25.48 -32.09 -5.45
C ALA A 130 24.20 -31.26 -5.19
N PHE A 131 24.32 -30.01 -4.73
CA PHE A 131 23.20 -29.05 -4.67
C PHE A 131 22.50 -28.88 -6.03
N TYR A 132 23.27 -28.79 -7.12
CA TYR A 132 22.71 -28.62 -8.47
C TYR A 132 22.04 -29.89 -9.03
N ARG A 133 22.23 -31.04 -8.39
CA ARG A 133 21.46 -32.27 -8.68
C ARG A 133 20.08 -32.25 -8.03
N LEU A 134 19.94 -31.54 -6.91
CA LEU A 134 18.67 -31.37 -6.21
C LEU A 134 17.89 -30.17 -6.76
N MET A 135 18.58 -29.06 -7.02
CA MET A 135 18.01 -27.84 -7.59
C MET A 135 18.90 -27.36 -8.73
N SER A 136 18.56 -27.74 -9.96
CA SER A 136 19.31 -27.29 -11.13
C SER A 136 19.22 -25.77 -11.26
N HIS A 137 20.21 -25.15 -11.92
CA HIS A 137 20.15 -23.71 -12.22
C HIS A 137 18.86 -23.35 -12.99
N GLY A 138 18.44 -24.20 -13.93
CA GLY A 138 17.18 -24.03 -14.65
C GLY A 138 15.96 -24.05 -13.73
N ALA A 139 15.93 -24.92 -12.72
CA ALA A 139 14.86 -24.96 -11.73
C ALA A 139 14.80 -23.69 -10.89
N MET A 140 15.95 -23.15 -10.45
CA MET A 140 16.00 -21.86 -9.73
C MET A 140 15.48 -20.71 -10.59
N VAL A 141 15.97 -20.59 -11.82
CA VAL A 141 15.52 -19.56 -12.77
C VAL A 141 14.02 -19.67 -13.03
N ALA A 142 13.50 -20.89 -13.21
CA ALA A 142 12.08 -21.10 -13.45
C ALA A 142 11.23 -20.70 -12.25
N VAL A 143 11.57 -21.15 -11.03
CA VAL A 143 10.77 -20.88 -9.82
C VAL A 143 10.79 -19.39 -9.47
N PHE A 144 11.98 -18.79 -9.36
CA PHE A 144 12.10 -17.38 -8.99
C PHE A 144 11.65 -16.45 -10.12
N GLY A 145 11.93 -16.81 -11.38
CA GLY A 145 11.48 -16.05 -12.55
C GLY A 145 9.96 -16.05 -12.68
N LEU A 146 9.31 -17.20 -12.51
CA LEU A 146 7.85 -17.29 -12.52
C LEU A 146 7.25 -16.52 -11.34
N ALA A 147 7.81 -16.62 -10.13
CA ALA A 147 7.35 -15.86 -8.98
C ALA A 147 7.45 -14.34 -9.22
N ALA A 148 8.59 -13.87 -9.75
CA ALA A 148 8.80 -12.47 -10.08
C ALA A 148 7.82 -11.99 -11.18
N LEU A 149 7.62 -12.78 -12.23
CA LEU A 149 6.67 -12.47 -13.30
C LEU A 149 5.24 -12.38 -12.75
N CYS A 150 4.81 -13.35 -11.93
CA CYS A 150 3.51 -13.34 -11.29
C CYS A 150 3.34 -12.09 -10.40
N ALA A 151 4.34 -11.73 -9.61
CA ALA A 151 4.32 -10.52 -8.79
C ALA A 151 4.19 -9.25 -9.65
N ALA A 152 4.99 -9.13 -10.71
CA ALA A 152 4.93 -8.01 -11.65
C ALA A 152 3.54 -7.90 -12.31
N LEU A 153 2.95 -9.01 -12.74
CA LEU A 153 1.61 -9.05 -13.32
C LEU A 153 0.52 -8.65 -12.32
N MET A 154 0.60 -9.14 -11.07
CA MET A 154 -0.33 -8.75 -10.00
C MET A 154 -0.26 -7.26 -9.70
N ILE A 155 0.95 -6.69 -9.60
CA ILE A 155 1.16 -5.26 -9.37
C ILE A 155 0.62 -4.44 -10.55
N ALA A 156 0.97 -4.82 -11.79
CA ALA A 156 0.51 -4.13 -12.99
C ALA A 156 -1.02 -4.16 -13.12
N ALA A 157 -1.65 -5.31 -12.82
CA ALA A 157 -3.10 -5.44 -12.80
C ALA A 157 -3.73 -4.57 -11.71
N GLY A 158 -3.16 -4.54 -10.51
CA GLY A 158 -3.62 -3.69 -9.41
C GLY A 158 -3.54 -2.20 -9.73
N ILE A 159 -2.39 -1.74 -10.26
CA ILE A 159 -2.21 -0.36 -10.73
C ILE A 159 -3.24 -0.02 -11.79
N ARG A 160 -3.45 -0.89 -12.78
CA ARG A 160 -4.45 -0.67 -13.85
C ARG A 160 -5.87 -0.58 -13.29
N GLN A 161 -6.23 -1.42 -12.33
CA GLN A 161 -7.55 -1.38 -11.68
C GLN A 161 -7.73 -0.08 -10.89
N PHE A 162 -6.75 0.28 -10.07
CA PHE A 162 -6.75 1.53 -9.30
C PHE A 162 -6.87 2.76 -10.19
N TRP A 163 -6.09 2.81 -11.27
CA TRP A 163 -6.11 3.93 -12.20
C TRP A 163 -7.46 4.08 -12.91
N ARG A 164 -8.07 2.96 -13.30
CA ARG A 164 -9.42 2.96 -13.88
C ARG A 164 -10.48 3.42 -12.88
N ALA A 165 -10.34 3.04 -11.61
CA ALA A 165 -11.29 3.43 -10.56
C ALA A 165 -11.17 4.91 -10.19
N ALA A 166 -9.95 5.47 -10.16
CA ALA A 166 -9.69 6.86 -9.83
C ALA A 166 -10.36 7.88 -10.79
N GLY A 167 -10.85 7.42 -11.94
CA GLY A 167 -11.64 8.20 -12.89
C GLY A 167 -10.84 8.64 -14.11
N PRO A 168 -11.49 9.34 -15.06
CA PRO A 168 -10.84 9.83 -16.26
C PRO A 168 -9.78 10.88 -15.90
N ALA A 169 -8.52 10.58 -16.19
CA ALA A 169 -7.44 11.56 -16.08
C ALA A 169 -7.48 12.50 -17.30
N PRO A 170 -7.69 13.82 -17.12
CA PRO A 170 -7.56 14.76 -18.23
C PRO A 170 -6.09 14.78 -18.67
N HIS A 171 -5.84 14.29 -19.89
CA HIS A 171 -4.55 14.34 -20.60
C HIS A 171 -3.30 13.95 -19.78
N ILE A 172 -2.98 12.66 -19.74
CA ILE A 172 -1.69 12.18 -19.24
C ILE A 172 -0.61 12.48 -20.29
N GLY A 173 0.03 13.64 -20.17
CA GLY A 173 1.19 14.02 -20.97
C GLY A 173 2.52 13.58 -20.36
N PRO A 174 3.60 13.52 -21.14
CA PRO A 174 4.94 13.15 -20.64
C PRO A 174 5.44 14.07 -19.52
N ARG A 175 5.08 15.36 -19.55
CA ARG A 175 5.41 16.31 -18.48
C ARG A 175 4.69 15.98 -17.17
N ALA A 176 3.42 15.59 -17.23
CA ALA A 176 2.67 15.19 -16.04
C ALA A 176 3.25 13.91 -15.43
N LEU A 177 3.65 12.96 -16.27
CA LEU A 177 4.32 11.74 -15.81
C LEU A 177 5.69 12.03 -15.17
N ALA A 178 6.50 12.89 -15.78
CA ALA A 178 7.78 13.30 -15.22
C ALA A 178 7.61 14.03 -13.87
N GLY A 179 6.60 14.91 -13.76
CA GLY A 179 6.26 15.58 -12.50
C GLY A 179 5.83 14.60 -11.41
N ALA A 180 4.94 13.66 -11.75
CA ALA A 180 4.50 12.62 -10.83
C ALA A 180 5.66 11.71 -10.37
N LEU A 181 6.55 11.33 -11.29
CA LEU A 181 7.75 10.55 -10.96
C LEU A 181 8.69 11.33 -10.04
N HIS A 182 8.92 12.61 -10.33
CA HIS A 182 9.73 13.48 -9.47
C HIS A 182 9.14 13.62 -8.05
N ASP A 183 7.83 13.88 -7.95
CA ASP A 183 7.14 13.99 -6.66
C ASP A 183 7.19 12.67 -5.87
N ALA A 184 7.06 11.52 -6.55
CA ALA A 184 7.20 10.20 -5.96
C ALA A 184 8.63 9.93 -5.46
N MET A 185 9.66 10.22 -6.27
CA MET A 185 11.05 10.01 -5.88
C MET A 185 11.49 10.92 -4.72
N ARG A 186 10.93 12.13 -4.61
CA ARG A 186 11.19 13.04 -3.49
C ARG A 186 10.31 12.78 -2.27
N LEU A 187 9.41 11.80 -2.32
CA LEU A 187 8.45 11.56 -1.24
C LEU A 187 7.73 12.86 -0.85
N ARG A 188 7.33 13.64 -1.86
CA ARG A 188 6.82 15.00 -1.68
C ARG A 188 5.68 15.02 -0.66
N TYR A 189 4.74 14.10 -0.77
CA TYR A 189 3.54 14.09 0.06
C TYR A 189 3.74 13.54 1.49
N LEU A 190 4.96 13.16 1.87
CA LEU A 190 5.26 12.75 3.25
C LEU A 190 5.60 13.92 4.18
N ASP A 191 5.86 15.13 3.67
CA ASP A 191 6.30 16.29 4.48
C ASP A 191 5.21 17.17 5.08
N GLY A 192 3.96 16.71 5.13
CA GLY A 192 2.86 17.50 5.69
C GLY A 192 2.69 18.87 5.00
N GLY A 193 2.82 18.92 3.66
CA GLY A 193 2.66 20.17 2.91
C GLY A 193 3.85 21.14 3.04
N GLY A 194 5.00 20.65 3.51
CA GLY A 194 6.24 21.42 3.67
C GLY A 194 6.54 21.88 5.09
N ALA A 195 5.52 21.93 5.97
CA ALA A 195 5.70 22.31 7.37
C ALA A 195 6.19 21.15 8.25
N GLY A 196 6.16 19.91 7.76
CA GLY A 196 6.45 18.70 8.54
C GLY A 196 5.19 18.08 9.16
N CYS A 197 5.30 16.82 9.56
CA CYS A 197 4.25 16.11 10.30
C CYS A 197 4.50 16.27 11.81
N PRO A 198 3.45 16.49 12.62
CA PRO A 198 3.61 16.53 14.07
C PRO A 198 4.04 15.16 14.61
N ASP A 199 4.92 15.20 15.61
CA ASP A 199 5.26 14.05 16.43
C ASP A 199 4.39 13.99 17.71
N ALA A 200 4.68 13.07 18.63
CA ALA A 200 3.94 12.93 19.89
C ALA A 200 4.00 14.19 20.78
N GLN A 201 4.96 15.09 20.54
CA GLN A 201 5.10 16.37 21.22
C GLN A 201 4.57 17.55 20.39
N GLN A 202 3.87 17.27 19.28
CA GLN A 202 3.36 18.25 18.31
C GLN A 202 4.45 19.11 17.66
N ALA A 203 5.72 18.69 17.77
CA ALA A 203 6.79 19.34 17.05
C ALA A 203 6.75 18.92 15.57
N PRO A 204 7.00 19.82 14.61
CA PRO A 204 7.01 19.52 13.17
C PRO A 204 8.25 18.71 12.74
N ARG A 205 8.64 17.70 13.52
CA ARG A 205 9.77 16.82 13.24
C ARG A 205 9.31 15.69 12.33
N ASP A 206 9.52 15.86 11.03
CA ASP A 206 9.21 14.82 10.06
C ASP A 206 10.39 13.87 9.80
N HIS A 207 10.40 12.73 10.48
CA HIS A 207 11.32 11.63 10.18
C HIS A 207 10.68 10.56 9.28
N ARG A 208 9.44 10.75 8.83
CA ARG A 208 8.70 9.70 8.09
C ARG A 208 9.38 9.40 6.75
N ARG A 209 9.98 10.41 6.10
CA ARG A 209 10.79 10.21 4.90
C ARG A 209 12.00 9.31 5.13
N LEU A 210 12.61 9.36 6.32
CA LEU A 210 13.78 8.52 6.65
C LEU A 210 13.38 7.06 6.86
N PHE A 211 12.23 6.82 7.48
CA PHE A 211 11.73 5.48 7.79
C PHE A 211 10.77 4.91 6.74
N HIS A 212 10.65 5.56 5.57
CA HIS A 212 9.78 5.07 4.51
C HIS A 212 10.41 3.96 3.65
N HIS A 213 11.75 3.87 3.65
CA HIS A 213 12.56 2.86 2.97
C HIS A 213 13.04 1.80 3.96
#